data_AF-A0A948E8K7-F1
#
_entry.id   AF-A0A948E8K7-F1
#
_cell.length_a   1.000
_cell.length_b   1.000
_cell.length_c   1.000
_cell.angle_alpha   90.00
_cell.angle_beta   90.00
_cell.angle_gamma   90.00
#
_symmetry.space_group_name_H-M   'P 1'
#
loop_
_entity.id
_entity.type
_entity.pdbx_description
1 polymer ?
#
loop_
_entity_poly.entity_id
_entity_poly.type
_entity_poly.pdbx_seq_one_letter_code
_entity_poly.pdbx_strand_id
1 'polypeptide(L)'
;MIPLLTGFATGLALIILVGPVFFLLLRVTLERGRVAGVCVAMGIFISDLAAVLLIYYGFSALFTSADFQRWSALVGAVLISALGVSYIIRPGLPKTSRKKTGLKNIFSAFL
;
A
#
# COMPACT_ATOMS: atom_id res chain seq x y z
N MET A 1 -26.67 16.17 0.00
CA MET A 1 -26.57 14.69 0.08
C MET A 1 -26.32 14.30 1.52
N ILE A 2 -26.89 13.20 2.02
CA ILE A 2 -26.68 12.77 3.41
C ILE A 2 -25.22 12.29 3.52
N PRO A 3 -24.33 13.01 4.23
CA PRO A 3 -22.89 12.75 4.22
C PRO A 3 -22.53 11.34 4.72
N LEU A 4 -23.32 10.79 5.64
CA LEU A 4 -23.23 9.41 6.11
C LEU A 4 -23.45 8.38 5.00
N LEU A 5 -24.43 8.61 4.12
CA LEU A 5 -24.76 7.67 3.05
C LEU A 5 -23.69 7.66 1.97
N THR A 6 -23.13 8.83 1.63
CA THR A 6 -22.01 8.94 0.68
C THR A 6 -20.73 8.33 1.23
N GLY A 7 -20.42 8.53 2.52
CA GLY A 7 -19.27 7.88 3.16
C GLY A 7 -19.42 6.36 3.22
N PHE A 8 -20.62 5.88 3.58
CA PHE A 8 -20.90 4.44 3.63
C PHE A 8 -20.83 3.79 2.23
N ALA A 9 -21.44 4.41 1.22
CA ALA A 9 -21.45 3.89 -0.14
C ALA A 9 -20.03 3.85 -0.75
N THR A 10 -19.22 4.89 -0.53
CA THR A 10 -17.83 4.94 -1.01
C THR A 10 -16.95 3.92 -0.29
N GLY A 11 -17.10 3.75 1.03
CA GLY A 11 -16.41 2.71 1.79
C GLY A 11 -16.75 1.30 1.31
N LEU A 12 -18.04 1.02 1.05
CA LEU A 12 -18.48 -0.27 0.51
C LEU A 12 -17.87 -0.55 -0.87
N ALA A 13 -17.82 0.47 -1.73
CA ALA A 13 -17.21 0.37 -3.05
C ALA A 13 -15.71 0.03 -2.99
N LEU A 14 -14.97 0.64 -2.04
CA LEU A 14 -13.55 0.37 -1.85
C LEU A 14 -13.28 -1.06 -1.33
N ILE A 15 -14.17 -1.64 -0.53
CA ILE A 15 -14.03 -3.02 -0.01
C ILE A 15 -14.18 -4.07 -1.12
N ILE A 16 -15.03 -3.83 -2.12
CA ILE A 16 -15.29 -4.77 -3.22
C ILE A 16 -14.11 -4.82 -4.22
N LEU A 17 -13.23 -3.81 -4.23
CA LEU A 17 -12.09 -3.75 -5.12
C LEU A 17 -11.01 -4.77 -4.70
N VAL A 18 -11.15 -6.01 -5.17
CA VAL A 18 -10.19 -7.08 -4.92
C VAL A 18 -8.91 -6.83 -5.72
N GLY A 19 -7.94 -6.20 -5.08
CA GLY A 19 -6.63 -5.89 -5.66
C GLY A 19 -5.55 -6.97 -5.40
N PRO A 20 -4.32 -6.74 -5.90
CA PRO A 20 -3.17 -7.64 -5.67
C PRO A 20 -2.82 -7.82 -4.18
N VAL A 21 -3.16 -6.84 -3.34
CA VAL A 21 -2.93 -6.89 -1.89
C VAL A 21 -3.79 -7.97 -1.22
N PHE A 22 -5.01 -8.21 -1.67
CA PHE A 22 -5.85 -9.29 -1.17
C PHE A 22 -5.20 -10.66 -1.45
N PHE A 23 -4.70 -10.86 -2.67
CA PHE A 23 -3.97 -12.08 -3.02
C PHE A 23 -2.67 -12.25 -2.24
N LEU A 24 -1.98 -11.15 -1.91
CA LEU A 24 -0.81 -11.19 -1.03
C LEU A 24 -1.19 -11.70 0.36
N LEU A 25 -2.25 -11.16 0.97
CA LEU A 25 -2.72 -11.60 2.28
C LEU A 25 -3.16 -13.06 2.26
N LEU A 26 -3.89 -13.47 1.23
CA LEU A 26 -4.33 -14.85 1.06
C LEU A 26 -3.13 -15.80 0.90
N ARG A 27 -2.15 -15.45 0.06
CA ARG A 27 -0.91 -16.22 -0.09
C ARG A 27 -0.13 -16.34 1.22
N VAL A 28 0.11 -15.22 1.91
CA VAL A 28 0.84 -15.23 3.18
C VAL A 28 0.11 -16.05 4.24
N THR A 29 -1.21 -15.95 4.31
CA THR A 29 -2.03 -16.72 5.26
C THR A 29 -1.97 -18.22 4.99
N LEU A 30 -2.03 -18.62 3.71
CA LEU A 30 -1.94 -20.03 3.32
C LEU A 30 -0.52 -20.60 3.46
N GLU A 31 0.51 -19.82 3.15
CA GLU A 31 1.92 -20.27 3.18
C GLU A 31 2.55 -20.24 4.58
N ARG A 32 2.24 -19.20 5.37
CA ARG A 32 2.89 -18.92 6.68
C ARG A 32 1.92 -19.00 7.86
N GLY A 33 0.65 -19.29 7.61
CA GLY A 33 -0.39 -19.44 8.63
C GLY A 33 -1.07 -18.12 9.02
N ARG A 34 -2.10 -18.25 9.85
CA ARG A 34 -2.99 -17.15 10.28
C ARG A 34 -2.26 -16.00 10.95
N VAL A 35 -1.30 -16.28 11.84
CA VAL A 35 -0.58 -15.24 12.60
C VAL A 35 0.18 -14.32 11.64
N ALA A 36 0.97 -14.89 10.73
CA ALA A 36 1.71 -14.13 9.73
C ALA A 36 0.78 -13.30 8.82
N GLY A 37 -0.37 -13.86 8.43
CA GLY A 37 -1.40 -13.13 7.67
C GLY A 37 -1.94 -11.90 8.41
N VAL A 38 -2.27 -12.06 9.70
CA VAL A 38 -2.75 -10.96 10.55
C VAL A 38 -1.68 -9.89 10.75
N CYS A 39 -0.42 -10.27 10.94
CA CYS A 39 0.70 -9.33 11.04
C CYS A 39 0.83 -8.46 9.78
N VAL A 40 0.71 -9.06 8.59
CA VAL A 40 0.76 -8.32 7.31
C VAL A 40 -0.46 -7.42 7.13
N ALA A 41 -1.66 -7.91 7.46
CA ALA A 41 -2.88 -7.09 7.40
C ALA A 41 -2.79 -5.86 8.31
N MET A 42 -2.30 -6.04 9.55
CA MET A 42 -2.05 -4.95 10.49
C MET A 42 -0.99 -3.97 9.94
N GLY A 43 0.07 -4.48 9.31
CA GLY A 43 1.09 -3.64 8.69
C GLY A 43 0.53 -2.74 7.57
N ILE A 44 -0.32 -3.29 6.70
CA ILE A 44 -0.99 -2.52 5.64
C ILE A 44 -1.91 -1.46 6.26
N PHE A 45 -2.73 -1.84 7.24
CA PHE A 45 -3.65 -0.92 7.91
C PHE A 45 -2.91 0.24 8.59
N ILE A 46 -1.82 -0.05 9.30
CA ILE A 46 -1.00 0.98 9.95
C ILE A 46 -0.35 1.91 8.92
N SER A 47 0.13 1.35 7.80
CA SER A 47 0.73 2.14 6.70
C SER A 47 -0.29 3.11 6.09
N ASP A 48 -1.51 2.64 5.81
CA ASP A 48 -2.57 3.48 5.24
C ASP A 48 -3.01 4.57 6.23
N LEU A 49 -3.17 4.22 7.51
CA LEU A 49 -3.50 5.19 8.55
C LEU A 49 -2.38 6.24 8.72
N ALA A 50 -1.13 5.82 8.72
CA ALA A 50 0.02 6.71 8.81
C ALA A 50 0.07 7.68 7.62
N ALA A 51 -0.17 7.20 6.39
CA ALA A 51 -0.21 8.05 5.21
C ALA A 51 -1.30 9.12 5.31
N VAL A 52 -2.51 8.75 5.74
CA VAL A 52 -3.63 9.70 5.94
C VAL A 52 -3.27 10.75 7.00
N LEU A 53 -2.72 10.33 8.15
CA LEU A 53 -2.31 11.24 9.20
C LEU A 53 -1.23 12.21 8.73
N LEU A 54 -0.25 11.72 7.99
CA LEU A 54 0.89 12.49 7.49
C LEU A 54 0.42 13.55 6.47
N ILE A 55 -0.51 13.18 5.58
CA ILE A 55 -1.12 14.13 4.64
C ILE A 55 -1.95 15.18 5.38
N TYR A 56 -2.81 14.74 6.30
CA TYR A 56 -3.74 15.61 7.02
C TYR A 56 -3.01 16.65 7.90
N TYR A 57 -2.04 16.21 8.70
CA TYR A 57 -1.32 17.08 9.62
C TYR A 57 -0.08 17.75 9.01
N GLY A 58 0.60 17.09 8.08
CA GLY A 58 1.90 17.55 7.58
C GLY A 58 1.83 18.30 6.24
N PHE A 59 1.13 17.73 5.26
CA PHE A 59 1.22 18.21 3.87
C PHE A 59 0.02 19.03 3.40
N SER A 60 -1.05 19.13 4.20
CA SER A 60 -2.27 19.88 3.86
C SER A 60 -1.97 21.32 3.40
N ALA A 61 -1.04 22.02 4.06
CA ALA A 61 -0.65 23.38 3.68
C ALA A 61 0.16 23.44 2.36
N LEU A 62 0.98 22.43 2.08
CA LEU A 62 1.81 22.36 0.86
C LEU A 62 0.95 22.12 -0.38
N PHE A 63 -0.09 21.28 -0.26
CA PHE A 63 -1.03 20.99 -1.34
C PHE A 63 -1.99 22.15 -1.67
N THR A 64 -2.00 23.23 -0.88
CA THR A 64 -2.78 24.42 -1.19
C THR A 64 -2.11 25.30 -2.26
N SER A 65 -0.79 25.17 -2.43
CA SER A 65 -0.05 25.92 -3.45
C SER A 65 -0.16 25.25 -4.83
N ALA A 66 -0.64 26.01 -5.82
CA ALA A 66 -0.88 25.52 -7.18
C ALA A 66 0.41 24.99 -7.84
N ASP A 67 1.56 25.56 -7.52
CA ASP A 67 2.84 25.13 -8.06
C ASP A 67 3.27 23.78 -7.48
N PHE A 68 3.12 23.55 -6.17
CA PHE A 68 3.43 22.27 -5.55
C PHE A 68 2.52 21.15 -6.07
N GLN A 69 1.25 21.44 -6.27
CA GLN A 69 0.31 20.46 -6.86
C GLN A 69 0.73 20.06 -8.27
N ARG A 70 1.16 21.02 -9.11
CA ARG A 70 1.64 20.73 -10.48
C ARG A 70 2.94 19.92 -10.47
N TRP A 71 3.91 20.31 -9.65
CA TRP A 71 5.19 19.60 -9.56
C TRP A 71 5.03 18.19 -8.98
N SER A 72 4.24 18.00 -7.92
CA SER A 72 3.98 16.68 -7.35
C SER A 72 3.21 15.77 -8.31
N ALA A 73 2.25 16.30 -9.06
CA ALA A 73 1.54 15.57 -10.11
C ALA A 73 2.49 15.12 -11.24
N LEU A 74 3.38 16.00 -11.70
CA LEU A 74 4.36 15.66 -12.73
C LEU A 74 5.33 14.57 -12.25
N VAL A 75 5.87 14.72 -11.04
CA VAL A 75 6.78 13.73 -10.45
C VAL A 75 6.09 12.37 -10.27
N GLY A 76 4.86 12.36 -9.73
CA GLY A 76 4.07 11.15 -9.58
C GLY A 76 3.76 10.47 -10.92
N ALA A 77 3.38 11.25 -11.93
CA ALA A 77 3.11 10.74 -13.27
C ALA A 77 4.35 10.13 -13.91
N VAL A 78 5.51 10.79 -13.82
CA VAL A 78 6.78 10.28 -14.35
C VAL A 78 7.19 9.00 -13.63
N LEU A 79 7.07 8.95 -12.30
CA LEU A 79 7.47 7.78 -11.50
C LEU A 79 6.60 6.57 -11.82
N ILE A 80 5.27 6.73 -11.85
CA ILE A 80 4.34 5.65 -12.19
C ILE A 80 4.53 5.21 -13.65
N SER A 81 4.69 6.16 -14.58
CA SER A 81 4.91 5.85 -16.00
C SER A 81 6.21 5.08 -16.20
N ALA A 82 7.29 5.50 -15.54
CA ALA A 82 8.58 4.81 -15.62
C ALA A 82 8.51 3.39 -15.06
N LEU A 83 7.81 3.19 -13.92
CA LEU A 83 7.59 1.86 -13.35
C LEU A 83 6.76 0.97 -14.30
N GLY A 84 5.67 1.50 -14.86
CA GLY A 84 4.82 0.77 -15.80
C GLY A 84 5.57 0.37 -17.07
N VAL A 85 6.30 1.30 -17.68
CA VAL A 85 7.13 1.05 -18.87
C VAL A 85 8.24 0.05 -18.56
N SER A 86 8.92 0.19 -17.41
CA SER A 86 9.95 -0.76 -16.98
C SER A 86 9.41 -2.18 -16.84
N TYR A 87 8.17 -2.34 -16.36
CA TYR A 87 7.55 -3.65 -16.19
C TYR A 87 7.19 -4.30 -17.54
N ILE A 88 6.79 -3.50 -18.53
CA ILE A 88 6.51 -3.97 -19.89
C ILE A 88 7.79 -4.40 -20.61
N ILE A 89 8.86 -3.59 -20.52
CA ILE A 89 10.11 -3.85 -21.25
C ILE A 89 10.92 -4.99 -20.62
N ARG A 90 10.90 -5.10 -19.30
CA ARG A 90 11.61 -6.14 -18.56
C ARG A 90 10.64 -6.84 -17.61
N PRO A 91 9.79 -7.76 -18.11
CA PRO A 91 8.98 -8.59 -17.23
C PRO A 91 9.93 -9.35 -16.31
N GLY A 92 10.02 -8.91 -15.06
CA GLY A 92 10.84 -9.55 -14.05
C GLY A 92 10.24 -10.92 -13.78
N LEU A 93 10.81 -11.98 -14.34
CA LEU A 93 10.56 -13.33 -13.86
C LEU A 93 10.78 -13.32 -12.35
N PRO A 94 9.86 -13.90 -11.55
CA PRO A 94 10.00 -13.90 -10.11
C PRO A 94 11.31 -14.59 -9.76
N LYS A 95 12.33 -13.80 -9.43
CA LYS A 95 13.51 -14.34 -8.76
C LYS A 95 13.00 -14.80 -7.42
N THR A 96 12.80 -16.11 -7.29
CA THR A 96 12.67 -16.84 -6.02
C THR A 96 13.98 -16.68 -5.25
N SER A 97 14.28 -15.44 -4.86
CA SER A 97 15.37 -15.14 -3.97
C SER A 97 14.83 -15.37 -2.58
N ARG A 98 14.91 -16.64 -2.18
CA ARG A 98 14.82 -17.10 -0.80
C ARG A 98 15.91 -16.39 0.00
N LYS A 99 15.69 -15.13 0.36
CA LYS A 99 16.54 -14.46 1.34
C LYS A 99 16.22 -15.11 2.69
N LYS A 100 17.06 -16.07 3.08
CA LYS A 100 17.24 -16.45 4.50
C LYS A 100 17.72 -15.20 5.23
N THR A 101 16.81 -14.28 5.53
CA THR A 101 17.02 -13.36 6.65
C THR A 101 16.73 -14.20 7.88
N GLY A 102 17.78 -14.49 8.64
CA GLY A 102 17.76 -15.33 9.83
C GLY A 102 16.62 -14.93 10.77
N LEU A 103 15.72 -15.89 10.97
CA LEU A 103 14.45 -15.77 11.68
C LEU A 103 14.60 -15.35 13.16
N LYS A 104 15.81 -15.41 13.74
CA LYS A 104 16.04 -15.06 15.16
C LYS A 104 15.94 -13.56 15.49
N ASN A 105 16.06 -12.64 14.53
CA ASN A 105 16.01 -11.19 14.81
C ASN A 105 14.66 -10.53 14.49
N ILE A 106 13.76 -11.20 13.77
CA ILE A 106 12.42 -10.66 13.42
C ILE A 106 11.34 -11.28 14.31
N PHE A 107 11.51 -12.51 14.77
CA PHE A 107 10.63 -13.09 15.79
C PHE A 107 10.80 -12.40 17.16
N SER A 108 11.95 -11.82 17.49
CA SER A 108 12.10 -10.92 18.66
C SER A 108 11.58 -9.50 18.40
N ALA A 109 11.31 -9.14 17.15
CA ALA A 109 10.80 -7.83 16.75
C ALA A 109 9.30 -7.83 16.43
N PHE A 110 8.66 -9.00 16.39
CA PHE A 110 7.24 -9.16 16.09
C PHE A 110 6.53 -10.25 16.93
N LEU A 111 7.25 -11.34 17.26
CA LEU A 111 6.82 -12.62 17.87
C LEU A 111 5.60 -13.29 17.20
#